data_AF-A0A0K0Y8L6-F1
#
_entry.id   AF-A0A0K0Y8L6-F1
#
_cell.length_a   1.000
_cell.length_b   1.000
_cell.length_c   1.000
_cell.angle_alpha   90.00
_cell.angle_beta   90.00
_cell.angle_gamma   90.00
#
_symmetry.space_group_name_H-M   'P 1'
#
loop_
_entity.id
_entity.type
_entity.pdbx_description
1 polymer ?
#
loop_
_entity_poly.entity_id
_entity_poly.type
_entity_poly.pdbx_seq_one_letter_code
_entity_poly.pdbx_strand_id
1 'polypeptide(L)'
;MLRSFLILITFIIALPAYAQDSCEYANDNECDEERYGGQGYCETGTDTTDCTLLSAGINEDSCAFAEDGECDEYRYNGSGACQDGSDLTDCTAWQVDRETNFIERAQALGYNEVAINALGDNTCRWSYDEECDDPSLGGTGACEVGTDAMDCIAAKPTN
;
A
#
# COMPACT_ATOMS: atom_id res chain seq x y z
N MET A 1 -59.39 -6.84 -23.37
CA MET A 1 -58.07 -7.23 -23.91
C MET A 1 -57.56 -5.99 -24.61
N LEU A 2 -56.51 -5.28 -24.22
CA LEU A 2 -55.17 -5.68 -23.81
C LEU A 2 -54.59 -4.55 -22.94
N ARG A 3 -53.84 -4.93 -21.90
CA ARG A 3 -53.40 -4.07 -20.78
C ARG A 3 -52.37 -3.04 -21.24
N SER A 4 -52.63 -1.75 -20.97
CA SER A 4 -51.60 -0.71 -21.08
C SER A 4 -50.58 -0.91 -19.95
N PHE A 5 -49.40 -1.43 -20.31
CA PHE A 5 -48.25 -1.47 -19.42
C PHE A 5 -47.64 -0.07 -19.35
N LEU A 6 -47.82 0.61 -18.21
CA LEU A 6 -47.03 1.78 -17.86
C LEU A 6 -45.62 1.27 -17.51
N ILE A 7 -44.67 1.41 -18.43
CA ILE A 7 -43.26 1.16 -18.14
C ILE A 7 -42.74 2.40 -17.40
N LEU A 8 -42.61 2.28 -16.08
CA LEU A 8 -41.93 3.26 -15.25
C LEU A 8 -40.43 3.15 -15.56
N ILE A 9 -39.92 3.98 -16.48
CA ILE A 9 -38.48 4.10 -16.72
C ILE A 9 -37.90 4.86 -15.53
N THR A 10 -37.33 4.14 -14.57
CA THR A 10 -36.44 4.69 -13.55
C THR A 10 -35.19 5.21 -14.25
N PHE A 11 -35.12 6.52 -14.47
CA PHE A 11 -33.88 7.20 -14.78
C PHE A 11 -32.99 7.11 -13.54
N ILE A 12 -32.07 6.15 -13.52
CA ILE A 12 -30.92 6.20 -12.62
C ILE A 12 -30.05 7.33 -13.18
N ILE A 13 -30.18 8.51 -12.59
CA ILE A 13 -29.21 9.58 -12.81
C ILE A 13 -27.92 9.05 -12.17
N ALA A 14 -27.00 8.56 -13.00
CA ALA A 14 -25.61 8.42 -12.60
C ALA A 14 -25.12 9.85 -12.36
N LEU A 15 -25.26 10.31 -11.12
CA LEU A 15 -24.54 11.49 -10.67
C LEU A 15 -23.06 11.20 -10.95
N PRO A 16 -22.25 12.19 -11.40
CA PRO A 16 -20.82 12.03 -11.30
C PRO A 16 -20.56 11.61 -9.85
N ALA A 17 -19.83 10.51 -9.66
CA ALA A 17 -19.34 10.17 -8.34
C ALA A 17 -18.47 11.36 -7.93
N TYR A 18 -19.05 12.29 -7.18
CA TYR A 18 -18.27 13.24 -6.41
C TYR A 18 -17.30 12.40 -5.60
N ALA A 19 -16.06 12.86 -5.48
CA ALA A 19 -15.11 12.21 -4.59
C ALA A 19 -15.80 12.00 -3.24
N GLN A 20 -16.05 10.75 -2.92
CA GLN A 20 -16.75 10.32 -1.72
C GLN A 20 -15.70 10.22 -0.63
N ASP A 21 -15.14 11.34 -0.22
CA ASP A 21 -14.07 11.42 0.76
C ASP A 21 -14.70 11.54 2.15
N SER A 22 -15.35 10.45 2.56
CA SER A 22 -16.25 10.43 3.72
C SER A 22 -15.70 9.67 4.92
N CYS A 23 -14.56 8.98 4.80
CA CYS A 23 -13.86 8.41 5.93
C CYS A 23 -12.94 9.44 6.62
N GLU A 24 -12.38 9.06 7.77
CA GLU A 24 -11.50 9.91 8.57
C GLU A 24 -10.16 10.20 7.91
N TYR A 25 -9.64 9.25 7.13
CA TYR A 25 -8.32 9.34 6.51
C TYR A 25 -8.35 9.90 5.08
N ALA A 26 -9.53 10.22 4.53
CA ALA A 26 -9.59 10.78 3.19
C ALA A 26 -8.98 12.19 3.08
N ASN A 27 -8.38 12.47 1.93
CA ASN A 27 -7.59 13.67 1.58
C ASN A 27 -6.28 13.80 2.35
N ASP A 28 -5.61 12.69 2.65
CA ASP A 28 -4.29 12.68 3.28
C ASP A 28 -3.16 12.24 2.34
N ASN A 29 -3.46 12.01 1.05
CA ASN A 29 -2.57 11.50 0.00
C ASN A 29 -2.30 9.98 0.04
N GLU A 30 -2.80 9.24 1.03
CA GLU A 30 -2.73 7.77 1.07
C GLU A 30 -4.03 7.17 0.54
N CYS A 31 -3.93 6.14 -0.29
CA CYS A 31 -5.12 5.37 -0.63
C CYS A 31 -5.40 4.33 0.47
N ASP A 32 -6.42 4.57 1.28
CA ASP A 32 -6.76 3.76 2.45
C ASP A 32 -7.71 2.60 2.16
N GLU A 33 -8.15 2.46 0.91
CA GLU A 33 -9.08 1.41 0.52
C GLU A 33 -8.35 0.10 0.14
N GLU A 34 -8.61 -0.97 0.91
CA GLU A 34 -7.98 -2.29 0.73
C GLU A 34 -8.08 -2.83 -0.70
N ARG A 35 -9.18 -2.56 -1.41
CA ARG A 35 -9.40 -3.00 -2.80
C ARG A 35 -8.37 -2.47 -3.80
N TYR A 36 -7.67 -1.39 -3.46
CA TYR A 36 -6.60 -0.82 -4.26
C TYR A 36 -5.23 -1.08 -3.66
N GLY A 37 -5.14 -1.90 -2.60
CA GLY A 37 -3.93 -2.20 -1.84
C GLY A 37 -3.64 -1.19 -0.72
N GLY A 38 -4.66 -0.46 -0.25
CA GLY A 38 -4.58 0.36 0.95
C GLY A 38 -4.65 -0.47 2.22
N GLN A 39 -4.44 0.16 3.38
CA GLN A 39 -4.41 -0.53 4.68
C GLN A 39 -5.81 -0.89 5.22
N GLY A 40 -6.89 -0.47 4.54
CA GLY A 40 -8.26 -0.75 4.96
C GLY A 40 -8.77 0.18 6.06
N TYR A 41 -8.13 1.34 6.26
CA TYR A 41 -8.63 2.37 7.17
C TYR A 41 -9.92 3.04 6.68
N CYS A 42 -10.17 2.96 5.37
CA CYS A 42 -11.38 3.47 4.75
C CYS A 42 -12.22 2.36 4.12
N GLU A 43 -13.53 2.47 4.33
CA GLU A 43 -14.52 1.62 3.67
C GLU A 43 -14.48 1.86 2.16
N THR A 44 -14.93 0.87 1.39
CA THR A 44 -14.97 0.95 -0.08
C THR A 44 -15.71 2.21 -0.57
N GLY A 45 -15.02 3.02 -1.37
CA GLY A 45 -15.53 4.25 -1.96
C GLY A 45 -15.71 5.38 -0.97
N THR A 46 -14.95 5.38 0.13
CA THR A 46 -14.95 6.46 1.13
C THR A 46 -13.66 7.28 1.15
N ASP A 47 -12.69 6.93 0.30
CA ASP A 47 -11.41 7.60 0.12
C ASP A 47 -11.04 7.67 -1.37
N THR A 48 -11.92 8.29 -2.15
CA THR A 48 -11.79 8.22 -3.62
C THR A 48 -10.78 9.21 -4.18
N THR A 49 -10.56 10.36 -3.53
CA THR A 49 -9.57 11.34 -3.97
C THR A 49 -8.18 10.72 -3.96
N ASP A 50 -7.78 10.09 -2.85
CA ASP A 50 -6.43 9.57 -2.69
C ASP A 50 -6.23 8.25 -3.44
N CYS A 51 -7.29 7.46 -3.61
CA CYS A 51 -7.26 6.26 -4.47
C CYS A 51 -7.40 6.55 -5.98
N THR A 52 -7.49 7.80 -6.44
CA THR A 52 -7.81 8.10 -7.86
C THR A 52 -6.80 7.49 -8.84
N LEU A 53 -5.50 7.64 -8.61
CA LEU A 53 -4.46 7.12 -9.51
C LEU A 53 -4.43 5.59 -9.52
N LEU A 54 -4.40 4.99 -8.33
CA LEU A 54 -4.38 3.54 -8.16
C LEU A 54 -5.63 2.87 -8.73
N SER A 55 -6.81 3.47 -8.56
CA SER A 55 -8.07 2.94 -9.12
C SER A 55 -8.08 2.93 -10.66
N ALA A 56 -7.30 3.82 -11.28
CA ALA A 56 -7.11 3.87 -12.72
C ALA A 56 -5.95 2.98 -13.22
N GLY A 57 -5.22 2.32 -12.30
CA GLY A 57 -4.00 1.58 -12.62
C GLY A 57 -2.88 2.48 -13.14
N ILE A 58 -2.88 3.74 -12.73
CA ILE A 58 -1.87 4.73 -13.08
C ILE A 58 -0.81 4.71 -11.98
N ASN A 59 0.44 4.58 -12.41
CA ASN A 59 1.62 4.91 -11.62
C ASN A 59 2.51 5.77 -12.52
N GLU A 60 2.79 6.99 -12.11
CA GLU A 60 3.50 8.00 -12.89
C GLU A 60 4.26 8.96 -11.95
N ASP A 61 5.01 9.90 -12.52
CA ASP A 61 5.77 10.91 -11.79
C ASP A 61 5.05 12.27 -11.91
N SER A 62 3.81 12.35 -11.40
CA SER A 62 2.92 13.50 -11.61
C SER A 62 2.84 14.48 -10.45
N CYS A 63 3.33 14.12 -9.26
CA CYS A 63 3.39 15.06 -8.14
C CYS A 63 4.55 16.05 -8.26
N ALA A 64 4.54 17.07 -7.40
CA ALA A 64 5.56 18.13 -7.42
C ALA A 64 6.93 17.69 -6.89
N PHE A 65 6.98 16.60 -6.13
CA PHE A 65 8.20 16.05 -5.54
C PHE A 65 8.69 14.78 -6.24
N ALA A 66 8.00 14.33 -7.29
CA ALA A 66 8.48 13.20 -8.08
C ALA A 66 9.85 13.51 -8.73
N GLU A 67 10.67 12.46 -8.84
CA GLU A 67 12.05 12.54 -9.37
C GLU A 67 13.00 13.45 -8.55
N ASP A 68 12.74 13.63 -7.25
CA ASP A 68 13.61 14.37 -6.35
C ASP A 68 14.64 13.51 -5.60
N GLY A 69 14.50 12.17 -5.72
CA GLY A 69 15.38 11.17 -5.14
C GLY A 69 14.92 10.62 -3.79
N GLU A 70 13.76 11.02 -3.30
CA GLU A 70 13.10 10.47 -2.12
C GLU A 70 11.77 9.82 -2.51
N CYS A 71 11.36 8.75 -1.82
CA CYS A 71 10.01 8.22 -2.02
C CYS A 71 9.04 9.03 -1.17
N ASP A 72 8.07 9.65 -1.83
CA ASP A 72 7.12 10.57 -1.21
C ASP A 72 5.70 10.01 -1.07
N GLU A 73 5.50 8.74 -1.40
CA GLU A 73 4.21 8.06 -1.26
C GLU A 73 4.10 7.34 0.09
N TYR A 74 2.96 7.52 0.75
CA TYR A 74 2.69 6.88 2.04
C TYR A 74 2.65 5.36 1.93
N ARG A 75 2.08 4.80 0.85
CA ARG A 75 2.05 3.34 0.60
C ARG A 75 3.41 2.64 0.80
N TYR A 76 4.52 3.30 0.49
CA TYR A 76 5.87 2.75 0.60
C TYR A 76 6.64 3.26 1.81
N ASN A 77 5.95 3.81 2.81
CA ASN A 77 6.53 4.43 4.00
C ASN A 77 7.43 5.62 3.65
N GLY A 78 7.00 6.38 2.62
CA GLY A 78 7.56 7.66 2.22
C GLY A 78 6.99 8.82 3.04
N SER A 79 7.31 10.04 2.61
CA SER A 79 6.96 11.28 3.34
C SER A 79 5.47 11.66 3.29
N GLY A 80 4.74 11.16 2.30
CA GLY A 80 3.36 11.58 1.99
C GLY A 80 3.24 12.92 1.27
N ALA A 81 4.37 13.47 0.78
CA ALA A 81 4.35 14.68 -0.04
C ALA A 81 3.68 14.46 -1.41
N CYS A 82 3.56 13.20 -1.83
CA CYS A 82 2.91 12.77 -3.06
C CYS A 82 1.73 11.84 -2.77
N GLN A 83 0.70 11.96 -3.60
CA GLN A 83 -0.41 11.01 -3.61
C GLN A 83 0.11 9.63 -4.02
N ASP A 84 -0.42 8.56 -3.42
CA ASP A 84 -0.09 7.20 -3.86
C ASP A 84 -0.28 7.03 -5.38
N GLY A 85 0.76 6.51 -6.05
CA GLY A 85 0.86 6.33 -7.50
C GLY A 85 1.40 7.54 -8.29
N SER A 86 1.88 8.60 -7.62
CA SER A 86 2.36 9.83 -8.28
C SER A 86 3.86 10.13 -8.18
N ASP A 87 4.64 9.26 -7.53
CA ASP A 87 6.10 9.32 -7.40
C ASP A 87 6.73 7.93 -7.66
N LEU A 88 6.43 7.39 -8.86
CA LEU A 88 6.81 6.02 -9.22
C LEU A 88 8.33 5.82 -9.27
N THR A 89 9.06 6.75 -9.87
CA THR A 89 10.50 6.56 -10.16
C THR A 89 11.29 6.40 -8.86
N ASP A 90 11.07 7.26 -7.88
CA ASP A 90 11.83 7.23 -6.63
C ASP A 90 11.33 6.13 -5.70
N CYS A 91 10.02 5.92 -5.58
CA CYS A 91 9.48 4.81 -4.79
C CYS A 91 9.86 3.43 -5.34
N THR A 92 10.00 3.27 -6.66
CA THR A 92 10.54 2.03 -7.24
C THR A 92 12.00 1.82 -6.84
N ALA A 93 12.83 2.85 -6.91
CA ALA A 93 14.24 2.77 -6.53
C ALA A 93 14.40 2.47 -5.03
N TRP A 94 13.59 3.13 -4.20
CA TRP A 94 13.54 2.96 -2.76
C TRP A 94 13.18 1.52 -2.36
N GLN A 95 12.14 0.93 -2.96
CA GLN A 95 11.75 -0.46 -2.67
C GLN A 95 12.87 -1.44 -3.04
N VAL A 96 13.57 -1.22 -4.16
CA VAL A 96 14.71 -2.07 -4.55
C VAL A 96 15.88 -1.95 -3.57
N ASP A 97 16.19 -0.73 -3.12
CA ASP A 97 17.27 -0.49 -2.14
C ASP A 97 16.96 -1.20 -0.82
N ARG A 98 15.72 -1.05 -0.32
CA ARG A 98 15.23 -1.77 0.86
C ARG A 98 15.43 -3.28 0.73
N GLU A 99 14.88 -3.91 -0.31
CA GLU A 99 15.03 -5.37 -0.49
C GLU A 99 16.49 -5.81 -0.59
N THR A 100 17.34 -5.01 -1.23
CA THR A 100 18.77 -5.29 -1.31
C THR A 100 19.43 -5.22 0.08
N ASN A 101 19.10 -4.19 0.87
CA ASN A 101 19.62 -4.01 2.22
C ASN A 101 19.24 -5.18 3.13
N PHE A 102 17.99 -5.65 3.04
CA PHE A 102 17.52 -6.83 3.76
C PHE A 102 18.37 -8.07 3.43
N ILE A 103 18.59 -8.38 2.15
CA ILE A 103 19.38 -9.55 1.73
C ILE A 103 20.81 -9.46 2.28
N GLU A 104 21.46 -8.29 2.16
CA GLU A 104 22.81 -8.08 2.66
C GLU A 104 22.89 -8.27 4.18
N ARG A 105 21.94 -7.70 4.94
CA ARG A 105 21.87 -7.84 6.40
C ARG A 105 21.63 -9.29 6.80
N ALA A 106 20.71 -9.99 6.14
CA ALA A 106 20.40 -11.38 6.44
C ALA A 106 21.62 -12.30 6.25
N GLN A 107 22.35 -12.10 5.14
CA GLN A 107 23.58 -12.83 4.88
C GLN A 107 24.68 -12.48 5.90
N ALA A 108 24.81 -11.22 6.30
CA ALA A 108 25.77 -10.79 7.31
C ALA A 108 25.49 -11.42 8.69
N LEU A 109 24.23 -11.72 9.00
CA LEU A 109 23.81 -12.46 10.20
C LEU A 109 23.98 -13.98 10.08
N GLY A 110 24.40 -14.50 8.93
CA GLY A 110 24.65 -15.92 8.70
C GLY A 110 23.41 -16.74 8.32
N TYR A 111 22.32 -16.09 7.93
CA TYR A 111 21.14 -16.78 7.41
C TYR A 111 21.47 -17.39 6.04
N ASN A 112 21.03 -18.63 5.83
CA ASN A 112 21.11 -19.27 4.53
C ASN A 112 19.90 -18.88 3.67
N GLU A 113 19.99 -19.14 2.36
CA GLU A 113 18.93 -18.81 1.39
C GLU A 113 17.56 -19.38 1.75
N VAL A 114 17.49 -20.60 2.32
CA VAL A 114 16.21 -21.20 2.75
C VAL A 114 15.58 -20.40 3.89
N ALA A 115 16.40 -19.93 4.83
CA ALA A 115 15.92 -19.12 5.95
C ALA A 115 15.52 -17.70 5.50
N ILE A 116 16.27 -17.09 4.58
CA ILE A 116 15.92 -15.80 3.98
C ILE A 116 14.56 -15.90 3.27
N ASN A 117 14.38 -16.91 2.42
CA ASN A 117 13.13 -17.14 1.71
C ASN A 117 11.94 -17.45 2.64
N ALA A 118 12.20 -17.91 3.86
CA ALA A 118 11.15 -18.18 4.84
C ALA A 118 10.70 -16.92 5.61
N LEU A 119 11.49 -15.84 5.59
CA LEU A 119 11.11 -14.55 6.15
C LEU A 119 10.18 -13.77 5.21
N GLY A 120 10.34 -13.96 3.90
CA GLY A 120 9.53 -13.31 2.87
C GLY A 120 10.21 -12.09 2.25
N ASP A 121 9.41 -11.09 1.91
CA ASP A 121 9.84 -9.79 1.36
C ASP A 121 9.47 -8.64 2.31
N ASN A 122 9.67 -7.41 1.86
CA ASN A 122 9.42 -6.18 2.61
C ASN A 122 8.40 -5.30 1.88
N THR A 123 7.39 -5.93 1.28
CA THR A 123 6.32 -5.22 0.56
C THR A 123 5.36 -4.48 1.51
N CYS A 124 5.34 -4.82 2.79
CA CYS A 124 4.59 -4.08 3.78
C CYS A 124 5.23 -2.71 4.03
N ARG A 125 4.39 -1.69 4.21
CA ARG A 125 4.83 -0.35 4.59
C ARG A 125 5.68 -0.35 5.87
N TRP A 126 5.29 -1.14 6.86
CA TRP A 126 5.92 -1.16 8.17
C TRP A 126 7.19 -2.01 8.24
N SER A 127 7.65 -2.57 7.12
CA SER A 127 8.81 -3.49 7.10
C SER A 127 10.19 -2.90 7.45
N TYR A 128 10.24 -1.63 7.84
CA TYR A 128 11.45 -0.89 8.21
C TYR A 128 11.19 0.09 9.38
N ASP A 129 10.26 -0.25 10.26
CA ASP A 129 9.89 0.57 11.43
C ASP A 129 10.51 0.08 12.76
N GLU A 130 11.39 -0.93 12.67
CA GLU A 130 12.08 -1.58 13.79
C GLU A 130 11.18 -2.48 14.67
N GLU A 131 9.95 -2.76 14.25
CA GLU A 131 9.03 -3.69 14.89
C GLU A 131 8.66 -4.85 13.97
N CYS A 132 8.72 -6.10 14.47
CA CYS A 132 8.25 -7.23 13.69
C CYS A 132 6.72 -7.26 13.71
N ASP A 133 6.12 -7.23 12.53
CA ASP A 133 4.70 -7.14 12.26
C ASP A 133 4.11 -8.37 11.58
N ASP A 134 4.95 -9.28 11.07
CA ASP A 134 4.47 -10.56 10.54
C ASP A 134 3.89 -11.44 11.66
N PRO A 135 2.56 -11.71 11.65
CA PRO A 135 1.91 -12.47 12.72
C PRO A 135 2.35 -13.95 12.76
N SER A 136 2.86 -14.51 11.66
CA SER A 136 3.41 -15.87 11.60
C SER A 136 4.76 -15.98 12.32
N LEU A 137 5.48 -14.87 12.43
CA LEU A 137 6.76 -14.76 13.14
C LEU A 137 6.58 -14.25 14.58
N GLY A 138 5.33 -14.01 15.00
CA GLY A 138 4.97 -13.53 16.33
C GLY A 138 4.97 -12.01 16.45
N GLY A 139 4.87 -11.32 15.32
CA GLY A 139 4.74 -9.87 15.23
C GLY A 139 3.35 -9.35 15.58
N THR A 140 3.17 -8.03 15.43
CA THR A 140 1.93 -7.32 15.84
C THR A 140 0.72 -7.67 15.00
N GLY A 141 0.93 -8.08 13.73
CA GLY A 141 -0.11 -8.28 12.74
C GLY A 141 -0.47 -7.03 11.94
N ALA A 142 0.34 -5.97 11.97
CA ALA A 142 0.17 -4.80 11.10
C ALA A 142 0.48 -5.09 9.63
N CYS A 143 1.28 -6.13 9.36
CA CYS A 143 1.62 -6.60 8.02
C CYS A 143 0.97 -7.95 7.71
N GLU A 144 0.75 -8.20 6.41
CA GLU A 144 0.42 -9.54 5.94
C GLU A 144 1.59 -10.51 6.23
N VAL A 145 1.28 -11.82 6.24
CA VAL A 145 2.32 -12.84 6.44
C VAL A 145 3.36 -12.77 5.33
N GLY A 146 4.63 -12.67 5.71
CA GLY A 146 5.79 -12.68 4.82
C GLY A 146 6.09 -11.35 4.13
N THR A 147 5.52 -10.24 4.58
CA THR A 147 5.72 -8.91 3.96
C THR A 147 6.51 -7.94 4.84
N ASP A 148 6.98 -8.40 6.00
CA ASP A 148 7.85 -7.69 6.94
C ASP A 148 9.08 -8.55 7.32
N ALA A 149 9.91 -8.85 6.33
CA ALA A 149 11.07 -9.71 6.55
C ALA A 149 12.20 -9.02 7.34
N MET A 150 12.40 -7.72 7.14
CA MET A 150 13.55 -6.96 7.63
C MET A 150 13.48 -6.65 9.12
N ASP A 151 12.31 -6.40 9.69
CA ASP A 151 12.20 -6.21 11.14
C ASP A 151 12.04 -7.56 11.86
N CYS A 152 11.39 -8.53 11.22
CA CYS A 152 11.31 -9.88 11.75
C CYS A 152 12.62 -10.68 11.70
N ILE A 153 13.60 -10.32 10.86
CA ILE A 153 14.92 -10.96 10.92
C ILE A 153 15.65 -10.64 12.23
N ALA A 154 15.40 -9.46 12.82
CA ALA A 154 15.99 -9.05 14.09
C ALA A 154 15.23 -9.63 15.29
N ALA A 155 13.92 -9.84 15.15
CA ALA A 155 13.05 -10.36 16.20
C ALA A 155 13.29 -11.85 16.55
N LYS A 156 14.03 -12.60 15.71
CA LYS A 156 14.50 -13.96 16.04
C LYS A 156 15.99 -13.95 16.38
N PRO A 157 16.39 -13.92 17.67
CA PRO A 157 17.74 -14.34 18.02
C PRO A 157 17.89 -15.81 17.61
N THR A 158 18.86 -16.08 16.74
CA THR A 158 19.26 -17.42 16.33
C THR A 158 19.55 -18.27 17.58
N ASN A 159 18.75 -19.29 17.82
CA ASN A 159 19.08 -20.41 18.71
C ASN A 159 19.28 -21.67 17.86
#